data_AF-A0A9W7JF39-F1
#
_entry.id   AF-A0A9W7JF39-F1
#
_cell.length_a   1.000
_cell.length_b   1.000
_cell.length_c   1.000
_cell.angle_alpha   90.00
_cell.angle_beta   90.00
_cell.angle_gamma   90.00
#
_symmetry.space_group_name_H-M   'P 1'
#
loop_
_entity.id
_entity.type
_entity.pdbx_description
1 polymer ?
#
loop_
_entity_poly.entity_id
_entity_poly.type
_entity_poly.pdbx_seq_one_letter_code
_entity_poly.pdbx_strand_id
1 'polypeptide(L)'
;MASSDSTPSVSIPAPLAPKKENITPVGSKIAELNESRAELLSRIQGLKQDLQNWRSKLDTQVKVYRDELTDLKKTLNVEVEQLRTEFQELRNTLHQQHEDVTASLRNLGLQDVSEGAKEVKEPEVEKKDEEVETPPIKENGKEVEN
;
A
#
# COMPACT_ATOMS: atom_id res chain seq x y z
N MET A 1 50.94 9.27 -78.20
CA MET A 1 52.25 8.62 -77.98
C MET A 1 51.99 7.38 -77.14
N ALA A 2 51.95 6.22 -77.79
CA ALA A 2 53.04 5.24 -77.84
C ALA A 2 53.28 4.59 -76.45
N SER A 3 52.57 3.49 -76.16
CA SER A 3 53.03 2.09 -76.27
C SER A 3 53.75 1.61 -75.01
N SER A 4 53.24 0.60 -74.31
CA SER A 4 53.84 -0.75 -74.34
C SER A 4 53.12 -1.75 -73.44
N ASP A 5 53.09 -2.95 -74.00
CA ASP A 5 52.53 -4.24 -73.61
C ASP A 5 53.36 -4.94 -72.51
N SER A 6 52.71 -5.75 -71.67
CA SER A 6 53.24 -7.07 -71.25
C SER A 6 52.28 -7.79 -70.30
N THR A 7 51.95 -9.01 -70.70
CA THR A 7 51.13 -10.05 -70.07
C THR A 7 51.83 -10.67 -68.82
N PRO A 8 51.12 -11.50 -68.02
CA PRO A 8 51.28 -11.57 -66.58
C PRO A 8 52.40 -12.53 -66.13
N SER A 9 53.22 -12.09 -65.18
CA SER A 9 54.16 -12.96 -64.48
C SER A 9 53.44 -13.67 -63.33
N VAL A 10 53.22 -14.98 -63.48
CA VAL A 10 52.78 -15.88 -62.40
C VAL A 10 53.96 -16.04 -61.44
N SER A 11 53.95 -15.28 -60.36
CA SER A 11 54.81 -15.52 -59.20
C SER A 11 54.06 -16.38 -58.19
N ILE A 12 54.66 -17.55 -57.97
CA ILE A 12 54.29 -18.64 -57.07
C ILE A 12 53.88 -18.12 -55.67
N PRO A 13 52.81 -18.64 -55.04
CA PRO A 13 52.44 -18.24 -53.69
C PRO A 13 53.53 -18.66 -52.70
N ALA A 14 54.11 -17.68 -52.02
CA ALA A 14 54.94 -17.91 -50.85
C ALA A 14 54.13 -18.69 -49.78
N PRO A 15 54.80 -19.53 -48.95
CA PRO A 15 54.10 -20.42 -48.03
C PRO A 15 53.22 -19.60 -47.10
N LEU A 16 51.93 -19.98 -47.07
CA LEU A 16 50.94 -19.50 -46.12
C LEU A 16 51.55 -19.49 -44.73
N ALA A 17 51.86 -18.30 -44.22
CA ALA A 17 52.04 -18.11 -42.79
C ALA A 17 50.73 -18.60 -42.14
N PRO A 18 50.77 -19.59 -41.23
CA PRO A 18 49.57 -19.99 -40.53
C PRO A 18 49.09 -18.75 -39.77
N LYS A 19 47.91 -18.25 -40.14
CA LYS A 19 47.13 -17.39 -39.25
C LYS A 19 47.11 -18.13 -37.92
N LYS A 20 47.73 -17.51 -36.92
CA LYS A 20 47.75 -17.96 -35.53
C LYS A 20 46.31 -17.80 -35.02
N GLU A 21 45.41 -18.64 -35.54
CA GLU A 21 44.14 -18.92 -34.93
C GLU A 21 44.46 -19.34 -33.50
N ASN A 22 43.77 -18.72 -32.57
CA ASN A 22 43.81 -19.08 -31.17
C ASN A 22 43.21 -20.49 -31.04
N ILE A 23 44.02 -21.52 -31.35
CA ILE A 23 43.71 -22.92 -31.13
C ILE A 23 44.01 -23.17 -29.65
N THR A 24 43.26 -22.51 -28.77
CA THR A 24 43.09 -23.02 -27.42
C THR A 24 42.54 -24.44 -27.57
N PRO A 25 43.15 -25.45 -26.90
CA PRO A 25 42.69 -26.83 -27.02
C PRO A 25 41.19 -26.88 -26.77
N VAL A 26 40.44 -27.60 -27.61
CA VAL A 26 38.98 -27.74 -27.49
C VAL A 26 38.58 -28.18 -26.07
N GLY A 27 39.43 -28.97 -25.40
CA GLY A 27 39.27 -29.34 -24.00
C GLY A 27 39.26 -28.16 -23.02
N SER A 28 40.08 -27.12 -23.23
CA SER A 28 40.08 -25.91 -22.40
C SER A 28 38.77 -25.14 -22.53
N LYS A 29 38.24 -24.97 -23.75
CA LYS A 29 36.94 -24.32 -23.97
C LYS A 29 35.78 -25.11 -23.35
N ILE A 30 35.84 -26.45 -23.40
CA ILE A 30 34.84 -27.31 -22.73
C ILE A 30 34.90 -27.13 -21.21
N ALA A 31 36.10 -27.03 -20.63
CA ALA A 31 36.27 -26.80 -19.19
C ALA A 31 35.70 -25.43 -18.76
N GLU A 32 36.04 -24.36 -19.47
CA GLU A 32 35.50 -23.00 -19.23
C GLU A 32 33.97 -22.96 -19.38
N LEU A 33 33.41 -23.67 -20.38
CA LEU A 33 31.96 -23.76 -20.57
C LEU A 33 31.28 -24.52 -19.41
N ASN A 34 31.92 -25.57 -18.89
CA ASN A 34 31.40 -26.29 -17.73
C ASN A 34 31.46 -25.45 -16.45
N GLU A 35 32.53 -24.69 -16.25
CA GLU A 35 32.67 -23.77 -15.13
C GLU A 35 31.61 -22.66 -15.18
N SER A 36 31.47 -21.97 -16.31
CA SER A 36 30.42 -20.95 -16.49
C SER A 36 29.01 -21.52 -16.33
N ARG A 37 28.77 -22.77 -16.74
CA ARG A 37 27.50 -23.47 -16.48
C ARG A 37 27.28 -23.69 -14.99
N ALA A 38 28.31 -24.12 -14.24
CA ALA A 38 28.20 -24.33 -12.80
C ALA A 38 27.96 -23.01 -12.05
N GLU A 39 28.66 -21.94 -12.42
CA GLU A 39 28.45 -20.60 -11.87
C GLU A 39 27.04 -20.09 -12.14
N LEU A 40 26.55 -20.25 -13.37
CA LEU A 40 25.19 -19.84 -13.73
C LEU A 40 24.14 -20.59 -12.92
N LEU A 41 24.30 -21.91 -12.74
CA LEU A 41 23.40 -22.71 -11.92
C LEU A 41 23.43 -22.27 -10.45
N SER A 42 24.61 -22.01 -9.89
CA SER A 42 24.77 -21.47 -8.55
C SER A 42 24.07 -20.12 -8.40
N ARG A 43 24.24 -19.22 -9.39
CA ARG A 43 23.59 -17.90 -9.37
C ARG A 43 22.07 -18.02 -9.43
N ILE A 44 21.54 -18.90 -10.28
CA ILE A 44 20.09 -19.14 -10.39
C ILE A 44 19.54 -19.68 -9.06
N GLN A 45 20.25 -20.62 -8.42
CA GLN A 45 19.86 -21.16 -7.12
C GLN A 45 19.87 -20.08 -6.04
N GLY A 46 20.90 -19.22 -6.01
CA GLY A 46 20.98 -18.07 -5.10
C GLY A 46 19.81 -17.11 -5.29
N LEU A 47 19.52 -16.69 -6.54
CA LEU A 47 18.39 -15.82 -6.84
C LEU A 47 17.04 -16.43 -6.46
N LYS A 48 16.88 -17.75 -6.66
CA LYS A 48 15.69 -18.47 -6.21
C LYS A 48 15.53 -18.41 -4.69
N GLN A 49 16.62 -18.63 -3.94
CA GLN A 49 16.60 -18.55 -2.48
C GLN A 49 16.27 -17.14 -2.00
N ASP A 50 16.89 -16.13 -2.61
CA ASP A 50 16.63 -14.74 -2.28
C ASP A 50 15.16 -14.40 -2.51
N LEU A 51 14.59 -14.78 -3.66
CA LEU A 51 13.17 -14.52 -3.96
C LEU A 51 12.23 -15.19 -2.94
N GLN A 52 12.53 -16.43 -2.52
CA GLN A 52 11.76 -17.10 -1.48
C GLN A 52 11.87 -16.39 -0.12
N ASN A 53 13.06 -15.91 0.23
CA ASN A 53 13.27 -15.13 1.45
C ASN A 53 12.52 -13.79 1.40
N TRP A 54 12.56 -13.08 0.27
CA TRP A 54 11.83 -11.83 0.06
C TRP A 54 10.32 -12.04 0.18
N ARG A 55 9.78 -13.11 -0.45
CA ARG A 55 8.38 -13.47 -0.32
C ARG A 55 7.99 -13.74 1.14
N SER A 56 8.78 -14.55 1.84
CA SER A 56 8.51 -14.89 3.25
C SER A 56 8.51 -13.65 4.16
N LYS A 57 9.44 -12.71 3.92
CA LYS A 57 9.49 -11.44 4.66
C LYS A 57 8.26 -10.57 4.37
N LEU A 58 7.86 -10.45 3.10
CA LEU A 58 6.68 -9.69 2.71
C LEU A 58 5.40 -10.29 3.32
N ASP A 59 5.23 -11.60 3.19
CA ASP A 59 4.06 -12.30 3.75
C ASP A 59 3.97 -12.10 5.28
N THR A 60 5.12 -12.11 5.96
CA THR A 60 5.19 -11.83 7.41
C THR A 60 4.81 -10.38 7.71
N GLN A 61 5.37 -9.40 6.99
CA GLN A 61 5.06 -7.99 7.21
C GLN A 61 3.59 -7.67 6.96
N VAL A 62 3.02 -8.18 5.87
CA VAL A 62 1.60 -8.00 5.54
C VAL A 62 0.73 -8.59 6.65
N LYS A 63 1.07 -9.76 7.17
CA LYS A 63 0.34 -10.38 8.28
C LYS A 63 0.43 -9.52 9.54
N VAL A 64 1.64 -9.12 9.94
CA VAL A 64 1.86 -8.31 11.15
C VAL A 64 1.07 -6.99 11.06
N TYR A 65 1.18 -6.26 9.96
CA TYR A 65 0.45 -4.99 9.82
C TYR A 65 -1.06 -5.17 9.80
N ARG A 66 -1.57 -6.27 9.22
CA ARG A 66 -2.99 -6.58 9.27
C ARG A 66 -3.47 -6.86 10.69
N ASP A 67 -2.68 -7.62 11.45
CA ASP A 67 -2.99 -7.96 12.84
C ASP A 67 -2.95 -6.70 13.73
N GLU A 68 -1.87 -5.90 13.65
CA GLU A 68 -1.71 -4.63 14.39
C GLU A 68 -2.83 -3.63 14.07
N LEU A 69 -3.21 -3.50 12.79
CA LEU A 69 -4.31 -2.61 12.39
C LEU A 69 -5.66 -3.10 12.94
N THR A 70 -5.87 -4.40 12.96
CA THR A 70 -7.10 -5.01 13.50
C THR A 70 -7.18 -4.78 15.01
N ASP A 71 -6.08 -4.98 15.72
CA ASP A 71 -5.99 -4.74 17.16
C ASP A 71 -6.18 -3.26 17.50
N LEU A 72 -5.53 -2.35 16.76
CA LEU A 72 -5.70 -0.92 16.96
C LEU A 72 -7.15 -0.48 16.73
N LYS A 73 -7.80 -0.97 15.67
CA LYS A 73 -9.21 -0.70 15.40
C LYS A 73 -10.11 -1.20 16.53
N LYS A 74 -9.82 -2.39 17.08
CA LYS A 74 -10.57 -2.96 18.19
C LYS A 74 -10.41 -2.10 19.45
N THR A 75 -9.19 -1.72 19.80
CA THR A 75 -8.90 -0.85 20.95
C THR A 75 -9.63 0.48 20.83
N LEU A 76 -9.51 1.15 19.68
CA LEU A 76 -10.20 2.42 19.44
C LEU A 76 -11.73 2.29 19.58
N ASN A 77 -12.32 1.22 19.04
CA ASN A 77 -13.75 0.99 19.16
C ASN A 77 -14.18 0.80 20.62
N VAL A 78 -13.39 0.09 21.42
CA VAL A 78 -13.65 -0.07 22.86
C VAL A 78 -13.56 1.27 23.59
N GLU A 79 -12.52 2.06 23.35
CA GLU A 79 -12.34 3.37 23.98
C GLU A 79 -13.48 4.34 23.62
N VAL A 80 -13.93 4.35 22.37
CA VAL A 80 -15.07 5.19 21.94
C VAL A 80 -16.37 4.77 22.61
N GLU A 81 -16.67 3.48 22.69
CA GLU A 81 -17.87 3.00 23.37
C GLU A 81 -17.84 3.26 24.89
N GLN A 82 -16.67 3.13 25.50
CA GLN A 82 -16.47 3.51 26.90
C GLN A 82 -16.73 5.00 27.10
N LEU A 83 -16.14 5.88 26.28
CA LEU A 83 -16.33 7.33 26.38
C LEU A 83 -17.80 7.73 26.18
N ARG A 84 -18.51 7.08 25.25
CA ARG A 84 -19.96 7.28 25.06
C ARG A 84 -20.75 6.89 26.31
N THR A 85 -20.39 5.77 26.94
CA THR A 85 -21.04 5.30 28.16
C THR A 85 -20.81 6.27 29.32
N GLU A 86 -19.56 6.69 29.54
CA GLU A 86 -19.20 7.66 30.58
C GLU A 86 -19.90 9.01 30.37
N PHE A 87 -19.98 9.49 29.13
CA PHE A 87 -20.70 10.72 28.80
C PHE A 87 -22.20 10.60 29.07
N GLN A 88 -22.81 9.47 28.74
CA GLN A 88 -24.22 9.22 29.02
C GLN A 88 -24.50 9.16 30.52
N GLU A 89 -23.65 8.49 31.29
CA GLU A 89 -23.74 8.43 32.76
C GLU A 89 -23.61 9.82 33.38
N LEU A 90 -22.66 10.64 32.91
CA LEU A 90 -22.50 12.02 33.35
C LEU A 90 -23.74 12.86 33.05
N ARG A 91 -24.30 12.76 31.83
CA ARG A 91 -25.53 13.46 31.44
C ARG A 91 -26.71 13.09 32.35
N ASN A 92 -26.86 11.79 32.63
CA ASN A 92 -27.91 11.30 33.51
C ASN A 92 -27.74 11.81 34.94
N THR A 93 -26.51 11.82 35.46
CA THR A 93 -26.19 12.36 36.79
C THR A 93 -26.51 13.84 36.88
N LEU A 94 -26.12 14.64 35.87
CA LEU A 94 -26.42 16.06 35.83
C LEU A 94 -27.94 16.33 35.76
N HIS A 95 -28.67 15.52 34.99
CA HIS A 95 -30.12 15.61 34.90
C HIS A 95 -30.77 15.32 36.27
N GLN A 96 -30.35 14.25 36.93
CA GLN A 96 -30.83 13.91 38.28
C GLN A 96 -30.55 15.04 39.27
N GLN A 97 -29.35 15.62 39.24
CA GLN A 97 -29.00 16.77 40.08
C GLN A 97 -29.93 17.97 39.83
N HIS A 98 -30.28 18.24 38.56
CA HIS A 98 -31.21 19.31 38.23
C HIS A 98 -32.62 19.03 38.76
N GLU A 99 -33.11 17.80 38.63
CA GLU A 99 -34.41 17.37 39.17
C GLU A 99 -34.44 17.48 40.70
N ASP A 100 -33.38 17.05 41.38
CA ASP A 100 -33.25 17.10 42.84
C ASP A 100 -33.22 18.54 43.37
N VAL A 101 -32.49 19.45 42.70
CA VAL A 101 -32.48 20.88 43.02
C VAL A 101 -33.86 21.49 42.78
N THR A 102 -34.49 21.18 41.66
CA THR A 102 -35.84 21.66 41.32
C THR A 102 -36.88 21.20 42.35
N ALA A 103 -36.82 19.93 42.77
CA ALA A 103 -37.67 19.36 43.80
C ALA A 103 -37.42 20.03 45.17
N SER A 104 -36.16 20.30 45.51
CA SER A 104 -35.79 20.99 46.75
C SER A 104 -36.33 22.43 46.81
N LEU A 105 -36.24 23.18 45.70
CA LEU A 105 -36.80 24.53 45.59
C LEU A 105 -38.33 24.55 45.69
N ARG A 106 -39.00 23.58 45.05
CA ARG A 106 -40.45 23.39 45.18
C ARG A 106 -40.84 23.11 46.64
N ASN A 107 -40.13 22.22 47.32
CA ASN A 107 -40.40 21.88 48.73
C ASN A 107 -40.19 23.06 49.69
N LEU A 108 -39.34 24.03 49.34
CA LEU A 108 -39.11 25.25 50.12
C LEU A 108 -40.14 26.36 49.81
N GLY A 109 -41.13 26.10 48.93
CA GLY A 109 -42.16 27.06 48.59
C GLY A 109 -41.68 28.24 47.73
N LEU A 110 -40.50 28.13 47.11
CA LEU A 110 -39.89 29.18 46.27
C LEU A 110 -40.41 29.18 44.82
N GLN A 111 -41.57 28.57 44.57
CA GLN A 111 -42.06 28.29 43.21
C GLN A 111 -42.59 29.52 42.45
N ASP A 112 -42.87 30.64 43.15
CA ASP A 112 -43.60 31.80 42.61
C ASP A 112 -42.77 33.04 42.25
N VAL A 113 -41.43 32.98 42.25
CA VAL A 113 -40.58 34.16 41.92
C VAL A 113 -40.07 34.16 40.47
N SER A 114 -40.27 33.08 39.71
CA SER A 114 -39.66 32.90 38.37
C SER A 114 -40.62 32.92 37.18
N GLU A 115 -41.89 33.26 37.36
CA GLU A 115 -42.85 33.32 36.24
C GLU A 115 -42.75 34.61 35.39
N GLY A 116 -41.79 35.50 35.70
CA GLY A 116 -41.62 36.79 35.02
C GLY A 116 -40.62 36.85 33.86
N ALA A 117 -39.90 35.77 33.54
CA ALA A 117 -38.87 35.77 32.49
C ALA A 117 -39.17 34.73 31.41
N LYS A 118 -40.04 35.14 30.48
CA LYS A 118 -40.20 34.69 29.08
C LYS A 118 -39.68 33.29 28.73
N GLU A 119 -40.62 32.44 28.29
CA GLU A 119 -40.40 31.32 27.38
C GLU A 119 -39.28 31.63 26.37
N VAL A 120 -38.11 31.04 26.60
CA VAL A 120 -37.15 30.80 25.52
C VAL A 120 -37.57 29.47 24.93
N LYS A 121 -38.22 29.57 23.77
CA LYS A 121 -38.48 28.43 22.88
C LYS A 121 -37.25 27.54 22.80
N GLU A 122 -37.45 26.25 23.03
CA GLU A 122 -36.56 25.19 22.53
C GLU A 122 -36.12 25.55 21.11
N PRO A 123 -34.82 25.46 20.76
CA PRO A 123 -34.46 25.36 19.36
C PRO A 123 -35.01 24.02 18.89
N GLU A 124 -36.11 24.09 18.14
CA GLU A 124 -36.61 23.03 17.29
C GLU A 124 -35.42 22.52 16.47
N VAL A 125 -34.92 21.34 16.83
CA VAL A 125 -33.92 20.64 16.03
C VAL A 125 -34.66 20.14 14.80
N GLU A 126 -34.69 21.01 13.80
CA GLU A 126 -35.00 20.70 12.42
C GLU A 126 -34.15 19.48 12.04
N LYS A 127 -34.81 18.32 11.93
CA LYS A 127 -34.19 17.15 11.28
C LYS A 127 -34.05 17.52 9.80
N LYS A 128 -32.95 18.19 9.48
CA LYS A 128 -32.42 18.18 8.13
C LYS A 128 -31.92 16.77 7.90
N ASP A 129 -32.75 15.98 7.23
CA ASP A 129 -32.28 14.84 6.46
C ASP A 129 -31.23 15.39 5.49
N GLU A 130 -29.98 15.25 5.86
CA GLU A 130 -28.84 15.45 4.98
C GLU A 130 -28.84 14.25 4.04
N GLU A 131 -29.66 14.35 2.99
CA GLU A 131 -29.50 13.59 1.77
C GLU A 131 -28.09 13.87 1.26
N VAL A 132 -27.15 12.98 1.63
CA VAL A 132 -25.83 12.92 1.00
C VAL A 132 -26.07 12.54 -0.45
N GLU A 133 -26.22 13.58 -1.26
CA GLU A 133 -26.10 13.55 -2.71
C GLU A 133 -24.74 12.93 -3.03
N THR A 134 -24.73 11.63 -3.33
CA THR A 134 -23.58 10.97 -3.92
C THR A 134 -23.31 11.64 -5.27
N PRO A 135 -22.10 12.19 -5.53
CA PRO A 135 -21.79 12.67 -6.86
C PRO A 135 -21.81 11.47 -7.83
N PRO A 136 -22.38 11.59 -9.04
CA PRO A 136 -22.39 10.51 -9.99
C PRO A 136 -20.95 10.15 -10.36
N ILE A 137 -20.55 8.94 -9.97
CA ILE A 137 -19.37 8.27 -10.51
C ILE A 137 -19.58 8.21 -12.03
N LYS A 138 -18.76 8.95 -12.77
CA LYS A 138 -18.64 8.80 -14.21
C LYS A 138 -18.07 7.41 -14.48
N GLU A 139 -18.96 6.45 -14.71
CA GLU A 139 -18.61 5.18 -15.32
C GLU A 139 -18.28 5.45 -16.80
N ASN A 140 -17.02 5.76 -17.08
CA ASN A 140 -16.49 5.69 -18.43
C ASN A 140 -15.80 4.34 -18.61
N GLY A 141 -16.61 3.29 -18.65
CA GLY A 141 -16.23 1.95 -19.08
C GLY A 141 -16.91 1.67 -20.40
N LYS A 142 -16.38 2.22 -21.50
CA LYS A 142 -16.70 1.70 -22.84
C LYS A 142 -15.62 0.72 -23.22
N GLU A 143 -15.98 -0.56 -23.08
CA GLU A 143 -15.36 -1.66 -23.82
C GLU A 143 -15.19 -1.24 -25.28
N VAL A 144 -13.97 -1.37 -25.78
CA VAL A 144 -13.71 -1.47 -27.21
C VAL A 144 -13.07 -2.83 -27.41
N GLU A 145 -13.93 -3.82 -27.61
CA GLU A 145 -13.60 -5.03 -28.33
C GLU A 145 -13.75 -4.70 -29.82
N ASN A 146 -12.61 -4.57 -30.52
CA ASN A 146 -12.39 -4.93 -31.92
C ASN A 146 -10.92 -4.69 -32.31
#